data_AF-A0A0J9SF54-F1
#
_entry.id   AF-A0A0J9SF54-F1
#
_cell.length_a   1.000
_cell.length_b   1.000
_cell.length_c   1.000
_cell.angle_alpha   90.00
_cell.angle_beta   90.00
_cell.angle_gamma   90.00
#
_symmetry.space_group_name_H-M   'P 1'
#
loop_
_entity.id
_entity.type
_entity.pdbx_description
1 polymer ?
#
loop_
_entity_poly.entity_id
_entity_poly.type
_entity_poly.pdbx_seq_one_letter_code
_entity_poly.pdbx_strand_id
1 'polypeptide(L)'
;MVKSNNGFPFYSTIRLFFDDFINFKDCKKYIEDIDSKKFKKITDLVQLYDDFDCFKKESIENGNTDCKHGDKCSTLYEPYVGECKANHDNPFCLKLIRFREEYNKHKKDVKSCKDKLQQLTPIISDLSSTILIPTAAISAMSFAFYISYKHGYVLDYQVVKRNRIKYIEK
;
A
#
# COMPACT_ATOMS: atom_id res chain seq x y z
N MET A 1 -29.09 15.59 -24.51
CA MET A 1 -29.55 14.27 -24.02
C MET A 1 -28.51 13.72 -23.04
N VAL A 2 -28.76 13.84 -21.74
CA VAL A 2 -27.87 13.29 -20.69
C VAL A 2 -28.30 11.84 -20.45
N LYS A 3 -27.43 10.88 -20.75
CA LYS A 3 -27.66 9.47 -20.45
C LYS A 3 -27.73 9.29 -18.93
N SER A 4 -28.91 8.89 -18.45
CA SER A 4 -29.12 8.41 -17.09
C SER A 4 -28.18 7.23 -16.83
N ASN A 5 -27.37 7.34 -15.76
CA ASN A 5 -26.45 6.30 -15.34
C ASN A 5 -27.00 5.73 -14.02
N ASN A 6 -27.36 4.45 -14.03
CA ASN A 6 -28.19 3.77 -13.02
C ASN A 6 -27.55 3.64 -11.62
N GLY A 7 -26.38 4.26 -11.38
CA GLY A 7 -25.71 4.34 -10.07
C GLY A 7 -25.98 5.63 -9.29
N PHE A 8 -26.47 6.68 -9.96
CA PHE A 8 -26.89 7.93 -9.32
C PHE A 8 -28.02 7.80 -8.28
N PRO A 9 -28.97 6.83 -8.36
CA PRO A 9 -30.08 6.75 -7.41
C PRO A 9 -29.61 6.60 -5.97
N PHE A 10 -28.67 5.69 -5.68
CA PHE A 10 -28.26 5.39 -4.31
C PHE A 10 -27.58 6.58 -3.61
N TYR A 11 -26.63 7.25 -4.29
CA TYR A 11 -26.00 8.44 -3.74
C TYR A 11 -27.01 9.58 -3.57
N SER A 12 -27.92 9.78 -4.55
CA SER A 12 -28.98 10.77 -4.42
C SER A 12 -29.93 10.47 -3.25
N THR A 13 -30.25 9.20 -3.00
CA THR A 13 -31.08 8.76 -1.88
C THR A 13 -30.38 8.96 -0.54
N ILE A 14 -29.09 8.65 -0.43
CA ILE A 14 -28.30 8.93 0.78
C ILE A 14 -28.26 10.44 1.05
N ARG A 15 -28.06 11.25 0.00
CA ARG A 15 -28.04 12.71 0.12
C ARG A 15 -29.40 13.25 0.59
N LEU A 16 -30.50 12.75 0.03
CA LEU A 16 -31.86 13.08 0.46
C LEU A 16 -32.11 12.66 1.91
N PHE A 17 -31.68 11.46 2.30
CA PHE A 17 -31.77 11.01 3.70
C PHE A 17 -31.05 11.97 4.65
N PHE A 18 -29.84 12.42 4.33
CA PHE A 18 -29.14 13.39 5.17
C PHE A 18 -29.77 14.79 5.17
N ASP A 19 -30.50 15.16 4.11
CA ASP A 19 -31.23 16.43 4.03
C ASP A 19 -32.53 16.42 4.85
N ASP A 20 -33.18 15.26 4.99
CA ASP A 20 -34.45 15.11 5.72
C ASP A 20 -34.29 15.13 7.25
N PHE A 21 -33.09 14.89 7.78
CA PHE A 21 -32.83 14.80 9.22
C PHE A 21 -31.96 15.97 9.72
N ILE A 22 -32.58 16.90 10.46
CA ILE A 22 -31.93 18.11 11.02
C ILE A 22 -30.65 17.79 11.80
N ASN A 23 -30.61 16.66 12.52
CA ASN A 23 -29.46 16.24 13.32
C ASN A 23 -28.23 15.83 12.49
N PHE A 24 -28.38 15.61 11.18
CA PHE A 24 -27.27 15.31 10.28
C PHE A 24 -26.85 16.50 9.41
N LYS A 25 -27.39 17.69 9.67
CA LYS A 25 -27.03 18.91 8.93
C LYS A 25 -25.53 19.22 9.00
N ASP A 26 -24.88 18.89 10.12
CA ASP A 26 -23.42 19.01 10.24
C ASP A 26 -22.67 17.87 9.54
N CYS A 27 -23.22 16.65 9.49
CA CYS A 27 -22.67 15.55 8.69
C CYS A 27 -22.59 15.90 7.20
N LYS A 28 -23.52 16.72 6.70
CA LYS A 28 -23.50 17.23 5.32
C LYS A 28 -22.20 17.93 4.95
N LYS A 29 -21.50 18.57 5.91
CA LYS A 29 -20.20 19.22 5.67
C LYS A 29 -19.07 18.22 5.38
N TYR A 30 -19.26 16.97 5.78
CA TYR A 30 -18.31 15.87 5.61
C TYR A 30 -18.73 14.88 4.50
N ILE A 31 -19.91 15.07 3.91
CA ILE A 31 -20.31 14.34 2.71
C ILE A 31 -19.49 14.92 1.56
N GLU A 32 -18.48 14.18 1.13
CA GLU A 32 -17.83 14.51 -0.14
C GLU A 32 -18.85 14.42 -1.28
N ASP A 33 -18.73 15.33 -2.24
CA ASP A 33 -19.42 15.17 -3.51
C ASP A 33 -18.87 13.90 -4.18
N ILE A 34 -19.75 12.90 -4.31
CA ILE A 34 -19.52 11.68 -5.06
C ILE A 34 -20.05 11.91 -6.45
N ASP A 35 -19.16 12.36 -7.34
CA ASP A 35 -19.47 12.44 -8.75
C ASP A 35 -19.54 11.03 -9.38
N SER A 36 -19.95 10.98 -10.65
CA SER A 36 -20.05 9.71 -11.39
C SER A 36 -18.74 8.94 -11.46
N LYS A 37 -17.58 9.62 -11.45
CA LYS A 37 -16.26 8.98 -11.54
C LYS A 37 -15.88 8.34 -10.20
N LYS A 38 -16.06 9.07 -9.08
CA LYS A 38 -15.86 8.53 -7.73
C LYS A 38 -16.81 7.37 -7.47
N PHE A 39 -18.08 7.51 -7.82
CA PHE A 39 -19.06 6.43 -7.67
C PHE A 39 -18.62 5.19 -8.44
N LYS A 40 -18.25 5.33 -9.73
CA LYS A 40 -17.77 4.20 -10.53
C LYS A 40 -16.57 3.52 -9.88
N LYS A 41 -15.58 4.28 -9.39
CA LYS A 41 -14.42 3.70 -8.69
C LYS A 41 -14.82 2.90 -7.46
N ILE A 42 -15.79 3.40 -6.67
CA ILE A 42 -16.31 2.67 -5.51
C ILE A 42 -16.99 1.38 -5.96
N THR A 43 -17.85 1.43 -6.98
CA THR A 43 -18.53 0.24 -7.53
C THR A 43 -17.53 -0.78 -8.07
N ASP A 44 -16.54 -0.36 -8.85
CA ASP A 44 -15.52 -1.24 -9.42
C ASP A 44 -14.66 -1.85 -8.30
N LEU A 45 -14.36 -1.11 -7.22
CA LEU A 45 -13.64 -1.65 -6.06
C LEU A 45 -14.47 -2.69 -5.30
N VAL A 46 -15.76 -2.45 -5.09
CA VAL A 46 -16.66 -3.43 -4.45
C VAL A 46 -16.71 -4.71 -5.28
N GLN A 47 -16.94 -4.57 -6.59
CA GLN A 47 -16.99 -5.70 -7.50
C GLN A 47 -15.65 -6.46 -7.55
N LEU A 48 -14.52 -5.75 -7.49
CA LEU A 48 -13.19 -6.35 -7.44
C LEU A 48 -13.02 -7.27 -6.21
N TYR A 49 -13.48 -6.85 -5.05
CA TYR A 49 -13.41 -7.67 -3.83
C TYR A 49 -14.42 -8.83 -3.84
N ASP A 50 -15.63 -8.62 -4.38
CA ASP A 50 -16.62 -9.70 -4.53
C ASP A 50 -16.10 -10.80 -5.46
N ASP A 51 -15.56 -10.43 -6.63
CA ASP A 51 -14.93 -11.36 -7.55
C ASP A 51 -13.70 -12.03 -6.89
N PHE A 52 -12.93 -11.31 -6.07
CA PHE A 52 -11.79 -11.89 -5.37
C PHE A 52 -12.19 -12.94 -4.33
N ASP A 53 -13.26 -12.72 -3.58
CA ASP A 53 -13.75 -13.70 -2.61
C ASP A 53 -14.34 -14.95 -3.29
N CYS A 54 -14.98 -14.78 -4.45
CA CYS A 54 -15.36 -15.91 -5.30
C CYS A 54 -14.12 -16.67 -5.81
N PHE A 55 -13.12 -15.93 -6.31
CA PHE A 55 -11.87 -16.52 -6.78
C PHE A 55 -11.15 -17.32 -5.68
N LYS A 56 -11.11 -16.83 -4.43
CA LYS A 56 -10.52 -17.56 -3.31
C LYS A 56 -11.15 -18.94 -3.12
N LYS A 57 -12.47 -19.05 -3.26
CA LYS A 57 -13.19 -20.32 -3.15
C LYS A 57 -12.92 -21.22 -4.35
N GLU A 58 -13.11 -20.70 -5.55
CA GLU A 58 -12.95 -21.44 -6.81
C GLU A 58 -11.55 -22.02 -7.00
N SER A 59 -10.53 -21.28 -6.58
CA SER A 59 -9.12 -21.64 -6.80
C SER A 59 -8.56 -22.65 -5.78
N ILE A 60 -9.31 -22.95 -4.72
CA ILE A 60 -8.95 -23.98 -3.73
C ILE A 60 -9.70 -25.30 -4.01
N GLU A 61 -10.85 -25.24 -4.69
CA GLU A 61 -11.62 -26.43 -5.05
C GLU A 61 -10.97 -27.21 -6.19
N ASN A 62 -10.71 -28.50 -5.98
CA ASN A 62 -10.15 -29.39 -7.00
C ASN A 62 -11.19 -29.62 -8.12
N GLY A 63 -10.82 -29.34 -9.37
CA GLY A 63 -11.63 -29.66 -10.56
C GLY A 63 -12.19 -28.46 -11.30
N ASN A 64 -12.21 -27.26 -10.71
CA ASN A 64 -12.55 -26.04 -11.45
C ASN A 64 -11.31 -25.50 -12.17
N THR A 65 -11.19 -25.74 -13.47
CA THR A 65 -10.04 -25.32 -14.29
C THR A 65 -10.17 -23.90 -14.85
N ASP A 66 -11.29 -23.23 -14.58
CA ASP A 66 -11.57 -21.89 -15.08
C ASP A 66 -11.58 -20.87 -13.91
N CYS A 67 -10.51 -20.08 -13.84
CA CYS A 67 -10.32 -18.98 -12.90
C CYS A 67 -11.14 -17.73 -13.30
N LYS A 68 -12.42 -17.88 -13.65
CA LYS A 68 -13.23 -16.78 -14.24
C LYS A 68 -13.26 -15.53 -13.35
N HIS A 69 -13.41 -15.71 -12.04
CA HIS A 69 -13.39 -14.58 -11.11
C HIS A 69 -11.98 -13.98 -10.94
N GLY A 70 -10.93 -14.80 -11.05
CA GLY A 70 -9.55 -14.31 -11.11
C GLY A 70 -9.29 -13.43 -12.35
N ASP A 71 -9.83 -13.80 -13.51
CA ASP A 71 -9.71 -13.00 -14.73
C ASP A 71 -10.45 -11.66 -14.63
N LYS A 72 -11.65 -11.66 -14.02
CA LYS A 72 -12.39 -10.43 -13.73
C LYS A 72 -11.62 -9.51 -12.79
N CYS A 73 -10.95 -10.06 -11.78
CA CYS A 73 -10.11 -9.28 -10.88
C CYS A 73 -9.05 -8.46 -11.65
N SER A 74 -8.33 -9.11 -12.56
CA SER A 74 -7.35 -8.42 -13.40
C SER A 74 -7.99 -7.38 -14.33
N THR A 75 -9.13 -7.73 -14.93
CA THR A 75 -9.88 -6.83 -15.83
C THR A 75 -10.34 -5.55 -15.13
N LEU A 76 -10.74 -5.64 -13.86
CA LEU A 76 -11.14 -4.49 -13.04
C LEU A 76 -9.94 -3.69 -12.51
N TYR A 77 -8.82 -4.35 -12.20
CA TYR A 77 -7.64 -3.74 -11.61
C TYR A 77 -6.80 -2.94 -12.62
N GLU A 78 -6.43 -3.56 -13.74
CA GLU A 78 -5.45 -3.01 -14.69
C GLU A 78 -5.80 -1.60 -15.24
N PRO A 79 -7.07 -1.26 -15.54
CA PRO A 79 -7.42 0.08 -16.03
C PRO A 79 -7.03 1.23 -15.08
N TYR A 80 -6.91 0.96 -13.77
CA TYR A 80 -6.60 1.97 -12.77
C TYR A 80 -5.11 2.14 -12.49
N VAL A 81 -4.26 1.23 -12.99
CA VAL A 81 -2.83 1.22 -12.69
C VAL A 81 -2.14 2.51 -13.16
N GLY A 82 -2.45 2.99 -14.36
CA GLY A 82 -1.83 4.20 -14.90
C GLY A 82 -2.14 5.43 -14.05
N GLU A 83 -3.41 5.60 -13.67
CA GLU A 83 -3.83 6.70 -12.79
C GLU A 83 -3.18 6.57 -11.40
N CYS A 84 -3.16 5.36 -10.84
CA CYS A 84 -2.59 5.12 -9.52
C CYS A 84 -1.08 5.24 -9.47
N LYS A 85 -0.36 4.99 -10.57
CA LYS A 85 1.08 5.29 -10.66
C LYS A 85 1.34 6.80 -10.57
N ALA A 86 0.46 7.62 -11.13
CA ALA A 86 0.61 9.08 -11.10
C ALA A 86 0.27 9.68 -9.73
N ASN A 87 -0.63 9.06 -8.96
CA ASN A 87 -1.07 9.53 -7.65
C ASN A 87 -1.37 8.37 -6.68
N HIS A 88 -0.33 7.67 -6.26
CA HIS A 88 -0.46 6.41 -5.50
C HIS A 88 -1.00 6.61 -4.07
N ASP A 89 -0.80 7.78 -3.49
CA ASP A 89 -1.22 8.09 -2.11
C ASP A 89 -2.72 8.33 -1.97
N ASN A 90 -3.47 8.42 -3.07
CA ASN A 90 -4.91 8.62 -2.97
C ASN A 90 -5.60 7.38 -2.37
N PRO A 91 -6.69 7.56 -1.60
CA PRO A 91 -7.32 6.47 -0.85
C PRO A 91 -7.76 5.28 -1.69
N PHE A 92 -8.23 5.52 -2.92
CA PHE A 92 -8.63 4.45 -3.84
C PHE A 92 -7.42 3.62 -4.30
N CYS A 93 -6.32 4.28 -4.65
CA CYS A 93 -5.09 3.61 -5.07
C CYS A 93 -4.41 2.84 -3.93
N LEU A 94 -4.45 3.35 -2.69
CA LEU A 94 -4.00 2.61 -1.52
C LEU A 94 -4.77 1.30 -1.34
N LYS A 95 -6.08 1.28 -1.66
CA LYS A 95 -6.87 0.04 -1.65
C LYS A 95 -6.46 -0.92 -2.76
N LEU A 96 -6.19 -0.43 -3.98
CA LEU A 96 -5.71 -1.28 -5.07
C LEU A 96 -4.30 -1.85 -4.80
N ILE A 97 -3.41 -1.10 -4.16
CA ILE A 97 -2.10 -1.58 -3.74
C ILE A 97 -2.26 -2.77 -2.78
N ARG A 98 -3.09 -2.62 -1.72
CA ARG A 98 -3.38 -3.70 -0.78
C ARG A 98 -4.04 -4.90 -1.45
N PHE A 99 -4.99 -4.64 -2.35
CA PHE A 99 -5.63 -5.69 -3.14
C PHE A 99 -4.60 -6.54 -3.89
N ARG A 100 -3.64 -5.91 -4.58
CA ARG A 100 -2.58 -6.63 -5.30
C ARG A 100 -1.73 -7.49 -4.35
N GLU A 101 -1.41 -6.98 -3.17
CA GLU A 101 -0.67 -7.74 -2.15
C GLU A 101 -1.44 -9.01 -1.73
N GLU A 102 -2.73 -8.86 -1.42
CA GLU A 102 -3.61 -9.98 -1.05
C GLU A 102 -3.77 -10.99 -2.18
N TYR A 103 -4.00 -10.51 -3.40
CA TYR A 103 -4.12 -11.34 -4.60
C TYR A 103 -2.83 -12.14 -4.84
N ASN A 104 -1.67 -11.49 -4.79
CA ASN A 104 -0.37 -12.14 -4.97
C ASN A 104 -0.06 -13.14 -3.86
N LYS A 105 -0.50 -12.87 -2.62
CA LYS A 105 -0.40 -13.82 -1.51
C LYS A 105 -1.26 -15.05 -1.81
N HIS A 106 -2.53 -14.85 -2.16
CA HIS A 106 -3.46 -15.93 -2.45
C HIS A 106 -3.01 -16.80 -3.63
N LYS A 107 -2.45 -16.20 -4.71
CA LYS A 107 -1.89 -16.92 -5.86
C LYS A 107 -0.90 -18.03 -5.49
N LYS A 108 -0.23 -17.95 -4.33
CA LYS A 108 0.71 -18.96 -3.86
C LYS A 108 0.01 -20.24 -3.38
N ASP A 109 -1.21 -20.12 -2.88
CA ASP A 109 -1.97 -21.18 -2.22
C ASP A 109 -3.03 -21.82 -3.14
N VAL A 110 -3.15 -21.30 -4.37
CA VAL A 110 -4.06 -21.78 -5.41
C VAL A 110 -3.74 -23.22 -5.81
N LYS A 111 -4.79 -24.06 -5.85
CA LYS A 111 -4.72 -25.49 -6.24
C LYS A 111 -5.16 -25.75 -7.68
N SER A 112 -6.01 -24.89 -8.24
CA SER A 112 -6.56 -25.01 -9.59
C SER A 112 -6.29 -23.76 -10.43
N CYS A 113 -6.25 -23.89 -11.77
CA CYS A 113 -6.12 -22.77 -12.72
C CYS A 113 -4.91 -21.82 -12.54
N LYS A 114 -3.85 -22.26 -11.85
CA LYS A 114 -2.60 -21.52 -11.61
C LYS A 114 -1.97 -20.94 -12.88
N ASP A 115 -1.95 -21.71 -13.96
CA ASP A 115 -1.28 -21.33 -15.22
C ASP A 115 -2.03 -20.22 -15.98
N LYS A 116 -3.32 -20.00 -15.68
CA LYS A 116 -4.14 -18.95 -16.30
C LYS A 116 -4.09 -17.63 -15.53
N LEU A 117 -3.59 -17.62 -14.29
CA LEU A 117 -3.67 -16.46 -13.43
C LEU A 117 -2.71 -15.34 -13.85
N GLN A 118 -3.28 -14.23 -14.26
CA GLN A 118 -2.53 -13.02 -14.61
C GLN A 118 -1.74 -12.48 -13.42
N GLN A 119 -0.56 -11.93 -13.70
CA GLN A 119 0.24 -11.18 -12.73
C GLN A 119 -0.18 -9.72 -12.80
N LEU A 120 -0.67 -9.17 -11.69
CA LEU A 120 -1.14 -7.79 -11.65
C LEU A 120 0.04 -6.82 -11.71
N THR A 121 -0.11 -5.78 -12.53
CA THR A 121 0.90 -4.74 -12.69
C THR A 121 1.12 -4.00 -11.36
N PRO A 122 2.37 -3.84 -10.87
CA PRO A 122 2.63 -3.06 -9.67
C PRO A 122 2.26 -1.57 -9.87
N ILE A 123 1.52 -1.00 -8.92
CA ILE A 123 1.27 0.44 -8.82
C ILE A 123 2.51 1.13 -8.22
N ILE A 124 3.01 0.58 -7.11
CA ILE A 124 4.29 0.96 -6.50
C ILE A 124 5.31 -0.14 -6.74
N SER A 125 6.59 0.23 -6.83
CA SER A 125 7.70 -0.72 -6.92
C SER A 125 7.58 -1.77 -5.82
N ASP A 126 7.77 -3.05 -6.15
CA ASP A 126 7.78 -4.15 -5.17
C ASP A 126 8.88 -4.01 -4.09
N LEU A 127 9.76 -3.00 -4.24
CA LEU A 127 10.85 -2.62 -3.34
C LEU A 127 10.40 -1.87 -2.06
N SER A 128 9.10 -1.70 -1.81
CA SER A 128 8.64 -1.13 -0.54
C SER A 128 8.96 -2.03 0.68
N SER A 129 9.30 -3.31 0.46
CA SER A 129 9.71 -4.25 1.52
C SER A 129 11.22 -4.29 1.82
N THR A 130 12.04 -3.42 1.23
CA THR A 130 13.53 -3.53 1.29
C THR A 130 14.21 -2.52 2.21
N ILE A 131 13.46 -1.74 3.00
CA ILE A 131 13.99 -0.64 3.84
C ILE A 131 14.94 -1.12 4.96
N LEU A 132 15.07 -2.43 5.22
CA LEU A 132 15.96 -2.93 6.28
C LEU A 132 17.45 -2.93 5.92
N ILE A 133 17.81 -2.89 4.63
CA ILE A 133 19.21 -3.05 4.20
C ILE A 133 20.02 -1.74 4.34
N PRO A 134 19.50 -0.55 3.96
CA PRO A 134 20.28 0.68 4.10
C PRO A 134 20.52 1.11 5.54
N THR A 135 19.59 0.80 6.46
CA THR A 135 19.63 1.28 7.85
C THR A 135 20.68 0.56 8.70
N ALA A 136 20.88 -0.74 8.48
CA ALA A 136 21.92 -1.51 9.19
C ALA A 136 23.34 -1.06 8.81
N ALA A 137 23.59 -0.77 7.53
CA ALA A 137 24.89 -0.31 7.05
C ALA A 137 25.27 1.08 7.61
N ILE A 138 24.32 2.03 7.62
CA ILE A 138 24.55 3.38 8.16
C ILE A 138 24.85 3.32 9.67
N SER A 139 24.10 2.51 10.42
CA SER A 139 24.32 2.29 11.85
C SER A 139 25.72 1.74 12.14
N ALA A 140 26.15 0.70 11.41
CA ALA A 140 27.47 0.09 11.59
C ALA A 140 28.62 1.08 11.34
N MET A 141 28.50 1.92 10.30
CA MET A 141 29.47 2.98 10.02
C MET A 141 29.53 4.00 11.16
N SER A 142 28.38 4.46 11.67
CA SER A 142 28.34 5.41 12.79
C SER A 142 28.98 4.85 14.07
N PHE A 143 28.77 3.57 14.40
CA PHE A 143 29.43 2.93 15.54
C PHE A 143 30.95 2.85 15.36
N ALA A 144 31.43 2.50 14.17
CA ALA A 144 32.86 2.44 13.87
C ALA A 144 33.54 3.82 14.02
N PHE A 145 32.89 4.88 13.52
CA PHE A 145 33.38 6.26 13.70
C PHE A 145 33.40 6.70 15.17
N TYR A 146 32.37 6.38 15.94
CA TYR A 146 32.30 6.71 17.37
C TYR A 146 33.43 6.03 18.17
N ILE A 147 33.69 4.74 17.91
CA ILE A 147 34.79 4.00 18.57
C ILE A 147 36.14 4.60 18.20
N SER A 148 36.35 4.92 16.92
CA SER A 148 37.59 5.52 16.42
C SER A 148 37.86 6.89 17.05
N TYR A 149 36.84 7.74 17.14
CA TYR A 149 36.92 9.05 17.79
C TYR A 149 37.28 8.92 19.28
N LYS A 150 36.62 8.00 19.99
CA LYS A 150 36.89 7.76 21.42
C LYS A 150 38.31 7.24 21.66
N HIS A 151 38.81 6.35 20.81
CA HIS A 151 40.15 5.80 20.95
C HIS A 151 41.24 6.85 20.64
N GLY A 152 41.04 7.67 19.60
CA GLY A 152 41.94 8.78 19.29
C GLY A 152 42.04 9.79 20.44
N TYR A 153 40.91 10.18 21.03
CA TYR A 153 40.87 11.09 22.17
C TYR A 153 41.59 10.53 23.41
N VAL A 154 41.43 9.23 23.70
CA VAL A 154 42.10 8.59 24.83
C VAL A 154 43.61 8.51 24.61
N LEU A 155 44.08 8.20 23.39
CA LEU A 155 45.50 8.16 23.08
C LEU A 155 46.14 9.56 23.22
N ASP A 156 45.50 10.60 22.69
CA ASP A 156 45.95 11.98 22.85
C ASP A 156 46.03 12.38 24.33
N TYR A 157 45.01 12.03 25.12
CA TYR A 157 45.02 12.30 26.56
C TYR A 157 46.17 11.57 27.28
N GLN A 158 46.44 10.30 26.94
CA GLN A 158 47.56 9.53 27.53
C GLN A 158 48.92 10.09 27.12
N VAL A 159 49.09 10.53 25.87
CA VAL A 159 50.32 11.19 25.39
C VAL A 159 50.56 12.50 26.13
N VAL A 160 49.55 13.36 26.24
CA VAL A 160 49.63 14.63 26.98
C VAL A 160 49.95 14.40 28.46
N LYS A 161 49.30 13.41 29.10
CA LYS A 161 49.55 13.05 30.50
C LYS A 161 50.97 12.53 30.72
N ARG A 162 51.45 11.63 29.84
CA ARG A 162 52.83 11.10 29.89
C ARG A 162 53.86 12.22 29.74
N ASN A 163 53.63 13.15 28.82
CA ASN A 163 54.52 14.29 28.64
C ASN A 163 54.54 15.20 29.88
N ARG A 164 53.38 15.50 30.50
CA ARG A 164 53.34 16.28 31.76
C ARG A 164 54.09 15.63 32.92
N ILE A 165 53.99 14.31 33.11
CA ILE A 165 54.69 13.60 34.20
C ILE A 165 56.22 13.75 34.03
N LYS A 166 56.73 13.63 32.80
CA LYS A 166 58.18 13.81 32.52
C LYS A 166 58.71 15.21 32.85
N TYR A 167 57.87 16.25 32.85
CA TYR A 167 58.28 17.60 33.23
C TYR A 167 58.30 17.83 34.74
N ILE A 168 57.63 16.99 35.52
CA ILE A 168 57.56 17.11 36.99
C ILE A 168 58.71 16.33 37.66
N GLU A 169 59.26 15.31 37.00
CA GLU A 169 60.37 14.48 37.49
C GLU A 169 61.78 15.06 37.17
N LYS A 170 61.87 16.32 36.72
CA LYS A 170 63.13 16.99 36.37
C LYS A 170 63.32 18.24 37.21
#